data_AF-A0A7V9V5N1-F1
#
_entry.id   AF-A0A7V9V5N1-F1
#
_cell.length_a   1.000
_cell.length_b   1.000
_cell.length_c   1.000
_cell.angle_alpha   90.00
_cell.angle_beta   90.00
_cell.angle_gamma   90.00
#
_symmetry.space_group_name_H-M   'P 1'
#
loop_
_entity.id
_entity.type
_entity.pdbx_description
1 polymer ?
#
loop_
_entity_poly.entity_id
_entity_poly.type
_entity_poly.pdbx_seq_one_letter_code
_entity_poly.pdbx_strand_id
1 'polypeptide(L)'
;KEHGGLDSLLNNIDKVKSPRSREKLLAAREQILQNRKMVALDCETVLPIPVNELVIKPDYAALIAVLEKWELKSVLQEVRDEAAKAGVHRQSELLL
;
A
#
# COMPACT_ATOMS: atom_id res chain seq x y z
N LYS A 1 0.02 -11.94 22.22
CA LYS A 1 1.36 -11.43 21.80
C LYS A 1 2.49 -11.95 22.72
N GLU A 2 2.42 -13.18 23.25
CA GLU A 2 3.37 -13.67 24.28
C GLU A 2 4.80 -13.96 23.79
N HIS A 3 5.02 -14.13 22.48
CA HIS A 3 6.32 -14.58 21.95
C HIS A 3 7.06 -13.54 21.09
N GLY A 4 6.62 -12.28 21.03
CA GLY A 4 7.37 -11.19 20.39
C GLY A 4 7.58 -11.27 18.86
N GLY A 5 7.12 -12.33 18.19
CA GLY A 5 7.23 -12.52 16.74
C GLY A 5 7.45 -13.98 16.37
N LEU A 6 7.40 -14.28 15.07
CA LEU A 6 7.57 -15.65 14.57
C LEU A 6 8.97 -16.20 14.87
N ASP A 7 10.03 -15.40 14.68
CA ASP A 7 11.41 -15.84 14.92
C ASP A 7 11.67 -16.10 16.41
N SER A 8 11.20 -15.18 17.26
CA SER A 8 11.29 -15.32 18.71
C SER A 8 10.51 -16.52 19.24
N LEU A 9 9.36 -16.84 18.63
CA LEU A 9 8.60 -18.06 18.92
C LEU A 9 9.38 -19.31 18.51
N LEU A 10 9.90 -19.36 17.28
CA LEU A 10 10.63 -20.51 16.76
C LEU A 10 11.98 -20.76 17.48
N ASN A 11 12.64 -19.71 17.95
CA ASN A 11 13.90 -19.80 18.70
C ASN A 11 13.70 -20.15 20.18
N ASN A 12 12.48 -20.01 20.72
CA ASN A 12 12.15 -20.31 22.12
C ASN A 12 11.01 -21.33 22.23
N ILE A 13 10.94 -22.28 21.30
CA ILE A 13 9.88 -23.31 21.25
C ILE A 13 9.78 -24.09 22.58
N ASP A 14 10.89 -24.27 23.30
CA ASP A 14 10.92 -24.97 24.60
C ASP A 14 10.18 -24.23 25.71
N LYS A 15 9.99 -22.91 25.57
CA LYS A 15 9.23 -22.08 26.53
C LYS A 15 7.71 -22.13 26.26
N VAL A 16 7.27 -22.80 25.19
CA VAL A 16 5.84 -22.98 24.90
C VAL A 16 5.24 -23.93 25.93
N LYS A 17 4.27 -23.44 26.71
CA LYS A 17 3.65 -24.15 27.85
C LYS A 17 2.90 -25.43 27.44
N SER A 18 2.36 -25.47 26.22
CA SER A 18 1.58 -26.61 25.70
C SER A 18 2.47 -27.58 24.91
N PRO A 19 2.62 -28.85 25.34
CA PRO A 19 3.40 -29.87 24.62
C PRO A 19 2.89 -30.11 23.20
N ARG A 20 1.56 -30.21 23.04
CA ARG A 20 0.92 -30.44 21.74
C ARG A 20 1.18 -29.30 20.75
N SER A 21 1.23 -28.06 21.23
CA SER A 21 1.57 -26.91 20.38
C SER A 21 3.05 -26.92 19.99
N ARG A 22 3.92 -27.35 20.92
CA ARG A 22 5.36 -27.49 20.68
C ARG A 22 5.65 -28.50 19.57
N GLU A 23 5.06 -29.69 19.64
CA GLU A 23 5.21 -30.73 18.62
C GLU A 23 4.74 -30.28 17.25
N LYS A 24 3.57 -29.62 17.17
CA LYS A 24 3.05 -29.07 15.91
C LYS A 24 3.98 -28.03 15.30
N LEU A 25 4.52 -27.11 16.11
CA LEU A 25 5.44 -26.07 15.65
C LEU A 25 6.78 -26.65 15.17
N LEU A 26 7.28 -27.69 15.84
CA LEU A 26 8.48 -28.42 15.41
C LEU A 26 8.24 -29.14 14.08
N ALA A 27 7.13 -29.86 13.94
CA ALA A 27 6.78 -30.57 12.72
C ALA A 27 6.55 -29.63 11.52
N ALA A 28 5.99 -28.44 11.76
CA ALA A 28 5.70 -27.45 10.73
C ALA A 28 6.82 -26.43 10.49
N ARG A 29 7.98 -26.55 11.16
CA ARG A 29 9.03 -25.53 11.15
C ARG A 29 9.48 -25.15 9.74
N GLU A 30 9.72 -26.15 8.89
CA GLU A 30 10.17 -25.90 7.51
C GLU A 30 9.10 -25.19 6.68
N GLN A 31 7.84 -25.64 6.79
CA GLN A 31 6.70 -25.00 6.12
C GLN A 31 6.53 -23.55 6.57
N ILE A 32 6.74 -23.27 7.85
CA ILE A 32 6.65 -21.91 8.40
C ILE A 32 7.72 -21.01 7.79
N LEU A 33 8.97 -21.49 7.67
CA LEU A 33 10.06 -20.72 7.05
C LEU A 33 9.83 -20.49 5.56
N GLN A 34 9.30 -21.49 4.85
CA GLN A 34 8.92 -21.34 3.45
C GLN A 34 7.78 -20.33 3.29
N ASN A 35 6.71 -20.46 4.08
CA ASN A 35 5.57 -19.54 4.04
C ASN A 35 6.01 -18.11 4.33
N ARG A 36 6.92 -17.91 5.29
CA ARG A 36 7.49 -16.59 5.59
C ARG A 36 8.13 -15.95 4.37
N LYS A 37 8.91 -16.71 3.59
CA LYS A 37 9.51 -16.22 2.35
C LYS A 37 8.45 -15.86 1.31
N MET A 38 7.39 -16.66 1.18
CA MET A 38 6.33 -16.44 0.20
C MET A 38 5.44 -15.23 0.52
N VAL A 39 5.21 -14.93 1.81
CA VAL A 39 4.40 -13.78 2.22
C VAL A 39 5.22 -12.50 2.40
N ALA A 40 6.55 -12.58 2.30
CA ALA A 40 7.40 -11.40 2.40
C ALA A 40 7.17 -10.51 1.18
N LEU A 41 6.94 -9.22 1.43
CA LEU A 41 6.87 -8.22 0.37
C LEU A 41 8.29 -7.90 -0.10
N ASP A 42 8.48 -7.87 -1.41
CA ASP A 42 9.71 -7.37 -2.02
C ASP A 42 9.73 -5.83 -2.03
N CYS A 43 10.40 -5.25 -1.04
CA CYS A 43 10.58 -3.80 -0.91
C CYS A 43 11.70 -3.23 -1.80
N GLU A 44 12.45 -4.07 -2.52
CA GLU A 44 13.56 -3.66 -3.41
C GLU A 44 13.16 -3.70 -4.89
N THR A 45 11.86 -3.86 -5.16
CA THR A 45 11.30 -3.83 -6.52
C THR A 45 11.69 -2.52 -7.23
N VAL A 46 12.43 -2.63 -8.33
CA VAL A 46 12.84 -1.48 -9.15
C VAL A 46 11.61 -0.86 -9.82
N LEU A 47 11.34 0.41 -9.51
CA LEU A 47 10.28 1.17 -10.16
C LEU A 47 10.81 1.79 -11.47
N PRO A 48 9.99 1.81 -12.54
CA PRO A 48 10.39 2.42 -13.82
C PRO A 48 10.59 3.93 -13.73
N ILE A 49 10.02 4.56 -12.71
CA ILE A 49 10.18 5.97 -12.36
C ILE A 49 10.42 6.08 -10.85
N PRO A 50 11.27 7.01 -10.41
CA PRO A 50 11.56 7.16 -9.00
C PRO A 50 10.35 7.76 -8.25
N VAL A 51 10.24 7.45 -6.95
CA VAL A 51 9.06 7.83 -6.15
C VAL A 51 8.86 9.35 -6.08
N ASN A 52 9.95 10.13 -6.10
CA ASN A 52 9.89 11.59 -6.11
C ASN A 52 9.31 12.17 -7.42
N GLU A 53 9.28 11.40 -8.50
CA GLU A 53 8.67 11.80 -9.78
C GLU A 53 7.18 11.42 -9.88
N LEU A 54 6.66 10.63 -8.93
CA LEU A 54 5.23 10.32 -8.80
C LEU A 54 4.44 11.52 -8.26
N VAL A 55 4.50 12.64 -8.99
CA VAL A 55 3.80 13.88 -8.65
C VAL A 55 2.39 13.87 -9.24
N ILE A 56 1.42 14.29 -8.44
CA ILE A 56 0.02 14.42 -8.87
C ILE A 56 -0.07 15.58 -9.88
N LYS A 57 -0.29 15.25 -11.16
CA LYS A 57 -0.47 16.20 -12.27
C LYS A 57 -1.71 15.82 -13.11
N PRO A 58 -2.92 16.11 -12.64
CA PRO A 58 -4.14 15.74 -13.33
C PRO A 58 -4.32 16.55 -14.63
N ASP A 59 -4.69 15.85 -15.70
CA ASP A 59 -5.25 16.47 -16.90
C ASP A 59 -6.77 16.58 -16.74
N TYR A 60 -7.21 17.69 -16.14
CA TYR A 60 -8.63 17.92 -15.89
C TYR A 60 -9.46 17.99 -17.16
N ALA A 61 -8.90 18.47 -18.28
CA ALA A 61 -9.64 18.57 -19.54
C ALA A 61 -9.95 17.17 -20.10
N ALA A 62 -8.94 16.30 -20.16
CA ALA A 62 -9.12 14.92 -20.59
C ALA A 62 -10.03 14.14 -19.63
N LEU A 63 -9.87 14.33 -18.31
CA LEU A 63 -10.68 13.66 -17.30
C LEU A 63 -12.17 14.06 -17.40
N ILE A 64 -12.47 15.36 -17.52
CA ILE A 64 -13.85 15.86 -17.68
C ILE A 64 -14.50 15.28 -18.94
N ALA A 65 -13.78 15.27 -20.07
CA ALA A 65 -14.32 14.71 -21.31
C ALA A 65 -14.67 13.22 -21.19
N VAL A 66 -13.86 12.44 -20.46
CA VAL A 66 -14.17 11.04 -20.16
C VAL A 66 -15.38 10.96 -19.23
N LEU A 67 -15.42 11.70 -18.14
CA LEU A 67 -16.53 11.63 -17.17
C LEU A 67 -17.87 12.05 -17.79
N GLU A 68 -17.87 13.03 -18.71
CA GLU A 68 -19.05 13.42 -19.49
C GLU A 68 -19.51 12.31 -20.42
N LYS A 69 -18.59 11.68 -21.16
CA LYS A 69 -18.91 10.57 -22.07
C LYS A 69 -19.55 9.38 -21.34
N TRP A 70 -19.13 9.12 -20.10
CA TRP A 70 -19.62 8.01 -19.28
C TRP A 70 -20.77 8.40 -18.35
N GLU A 71 -21.26 9.64 -18.45
CA GLU A 71 -22.36 10.20 -17.65
C GLU A 71 -22.16 10.07 -16.11
N LEU A 72 -20.92 10.15 -15.63
CA LEU A 72 -20.57 10.05 -14.20
C LEU A 72 -20.81 11.37 -13.46
N LYS A 73 -22.08 11.76 -13.30
CA LYS A 73 -22.50 13.11 -12.88
C LYS A 73 -21.95 13.57 -11.52
N SER A 74 -21.90 12.71 -10.49
CA SER A 74 -21.37 13.07 -9.16
C SER A 74 -19.87 13.37 -9.23
N VAL A 75 -19.11 12.40 -9.76
CA VAL A 75 -17.65 12.51 -9.88
C VAL A 75 -17.26 13.65 -10.82
N LEU A 76 -18.04 13.91 -11.88
CA LEU A 76 -17.83 15.04 -12.78
C LEU A 76 -17.90 16.38 -12.05
N GLN A 77 -18.85 16.57 -11.13
CA GLN A 77 -18.94 17.80 -10.34
C GLN A 77 -17.77 17.93 -9.36
N GLU A 78 -17.44 16.85 -8.66
CA GLU A 78 -16.29 16.81 -7.74
C GLU A 78 -14.98 17.19 -8.46
N VAL A 79 -14.75 16.63 -9.64
CA VAL A 79 -13.55 16.92 -10.46
C VAL A 79 -13.54 18.36 -10.98
N ARG A 80 -14.69 18.93 -11.35
CA ARG A 80 -14.79 20.33 -11.77
C ARG A 80 -14.48 21.29 -10.62
N ASP A 81 -15.02 21.01 -9.43
CA ASP A 81 -14.75 21.79 -8.23
C ASP A 81 -13.26 21.74 -7.85
N GLU A 82 -12.63 20.58 -7.96
CA GLU A 82 -11.20 20.42 -7.70
C GLU A 82 -10.34 21.12 -8.75
N ALA A 83 -10.69 21.02 -10.04
CA ALA A 83 -10.01 21.73 -11.12
C ALA A 83 -10.02 23.26 -10.91
N ALA A 84 -11.16 23.81 -10.46
CA ALA A 84 -11.29 25.23 -10.14
C ALA A 84 -10.35 25.63 -8.98
N LYS A 85 -10.32 24.85 -7.89
CA LYS A 85 -9.43 25.11 -6.74
C LYS A 85 -7.96 25.01 -7.12
N ALA A 86 -7.57 24.01 -7.92
CA ALA A 86 -6.21 23.84 -8.39
C ALA A 86 -5.75 24.97 -9.32
N GLY A 87 -6.65 25.53 -10.12
CA GLY A 87 -6.39 26.71 -10.95
C GLY A 87 -6.15 27.97 -10.12
N VAL A 88 -6.95 28.19 -9.06
CA VAL A 88 -6.77 29.29 -8.11
C VAL A 88 -5.42 29.21 -7.40
N HIS A 89 -5.00 28.01 -6.96
CA HIS A 89 -3.72 27.83 -6.27
C HIS A 89 -2.52 28.17 -7.16
N ARG A 90 -2.54 27.77 -8.44
CA ARG A 90 -1.50 28.11 -9.42
C ARG A 90 -1.42 29.61 -9.73
N GLN A 91 -2.54 30.33 -9.73
CA GLN A 91 -2.52 31.79 -9.91
C GLN A 91 -1.91 32.52 -8.71
N SER A 92 -2.13 32.02 -7.49
CA SER A 92 -1.57 32.60 -6.26
C SER A 92 -0.03 32.46 -6.18
N GLU A 93 0.53 31.34 -6.63
CA GLU A 93 1.99 31.12 -6.66
C GLU A 93 2.72 32.03 -7.66
N LEU A 94 2.04 32.48 -8.72
CA LEU A 94 2.59 33.39 -9.73
C LEU A 94 2.60 34.87 -9.30
N LEU A 95 1.95 35.20 -8.18
CA LEU A 95 1.82 36.56 -7.65
C LEU A 95 2.79 36.86 -6.48
N LEU A 96 3.71 35.95 -6.18
CA LEU A 96 4.79 36.07 -5.19
C LEU A 96 6.16 36.14 -5.89
#